data_AF-A0A4P9ZBB1-F1
#
_entry.id   AF-A0A4P9ZBB1-F1
#
_cell.length_a   1.000
_cell.length_b   1.000
_cell.length_c   1.000
_cell.angle_alpha   90.00
_cell.angle_beta   90.00
_cell.angle_gamma   90.00
#
_symmetry.space_group_name_H-M   'P 1'
#
loop_
_entity.id
_entity.type
_entity.pdbx_description
1 polymer ?
#
loop_
_entity_poly.entity_id
_entity_poly.type
_entity_poly.pdbx_seq_one_letter_code
_entity_poly.pdbx_strand_id
1 'polypeptide(L)'
;RRMVRVTGIPKGTLVATVLGFVRGGGLEKIEDLDTTSSAPRDASHRSSDPRPAKQHFNSQTVHLYFLTAEGASSFIAYANKCSILKLHGKHLYARWAHDKATAATKEIELDLQVAEEVKNNGASRVLILSHYMAGKTPISQALKLKYPHPIENFTGGFNCNAMKMDLSQFGQIVEVLPMISPKLSISFQFADIRSAILVMNTFNKPNSVLRAKYSLWKAKYARDVTNKPCY
;
A
#
# COMPACT_ATOMS: atom_id res chain seq x y z
N ARG A 1 -0.30 2.47 -20.85
CA ARG A 1 -1.37 2.41 -19.81
C ARG A 1 -0.82 1.82 -18.50
N ARG A 2 -1.04 2.49 -17.35
CA ARG A 2 -0.50 2.07 -16.03
C ARG A 2 -1.56 1.71 -14.98
N MET A 3 -2.83 1.94 -15.28
CA MET A 3 -3.92 1.84 -14.31
C MET A 3 -4.73 0.56 -14.50
N VAL A 4 -4.82 -0.25 -13.45
CA VAL A 4 -5.57 -1.51 -13.42
C VAL A 4 -6.67 -1.43 -12.38
N ARG A 5 -7.88 -1.84 -12.75
CA ARG A 5 -9.02 -1.98 -11.85
C ARG A 5 -9.16 -3.42 -11.40
N VAL A 6 -9.17 -3.63 -10.09
CA VAL A 6 -9.45 -4.93 -9.46
C VAL A 6 -10.86 -4.90 -8.87
N THR A 7 -11.66 -5.91 -9.22
CA THR A 7 -13.06 -6.06 -8.80
C THR A 7 -13.31 -7.46 -8.25
N GLY A 8 -14.50 -7.69 -7.66
CA GLY A 8 -14.84 -8.97 -7.05
C GLY A 8 -14.28 -9.14 -5.64
N ILE A 9 -13.77 -8.06 -5.05
CA ILE A 9 -13.24 -8.05 -3.68
C ILE A 9 -14.41 -8.16 -2.71
N PRO A 10 -14.45 -9.17 -1.83
CA PRO A 10 -15.48 -9.27 -0.80
C PRO A 10 -15.49 -8.03 0.10
N LYS A 11 -16.67 -7.56 0.48
CA LYS A 11 -16.81 -6.45 1.43
C LYS A 11 -16.07 -6.69 2.74
N GLY A 12 -15.47 -5.62 3.27
CA GLY A 12 -14.69 -5.66 4.51
C GLY A 12 -13.28 -6.23 4.33
N THR A 13 -12.89 -6.61 3.10
CA THR A 13 -11.51 -6.99 2.82
C THR A 13 -10.61 -5.78 2.96
N LEU A 14 -9.52 -5.93 3.71
CA LEU A 14 -8.51 -4.88 3.79
C LEU A 14 -7.74 -4.78 2.46
N VAL A 15 -7.49 -3.55 1.99
CA VAL A 15 -6.70 -3.31 0.77
C VAL A 15 -5.35 -4.02 0.84
N ALA A 16 -4.70 -4.06 2.01
CA ALA A 16 -3.45 -4.79 2.23
C ALA A 16 -3.55 -6.28 1.81
N THR A 17 -4.66 -6.95 2.10
CA THR A 17 -4.91 -8.34 1.70
C THR A 17 -4.97 -8.48 0.19
N VAL A 18 -5.62 -7.54 -0.51
CA VAL A 18 -5.69 -7.51 -1.98
C VAL A 18 -4.29 -7.34 -2.58
N LEU A 19 -3.47 -6.45 -1.99
CA LEU A 19 -2.10 -6.20 -2.45
C LEU A 19 -1.18 -7.42 -2.34
N GLY A 20 -1.45 -8.35 -1.41
CA GLY A 20 -0.73 -9.61 -1.32
C GLY A 20 -0.80 -10.45 -2.61
N PHE A 21 -1.84 -10.25 -3.41
CA PHE A 21 -2.05 -10.92 -4.70
C PHE A 21 -1.57 -10.10 -5.91
N VAL A 22 -1.27 -8.82 -5.72
CA VAL A 22 -0.80 -7.95 -6.80
C VAL A 22 0.67 -8.24 -7.08
N ARG A 23 0.98 -8.36 -8.38
CA ARG A 23 2.33 -8.56 -8.91
C ARG A 23 2.56 -7.62 -10.07
N GLY A 24 3.74 -7.66 -10.67
CA GLY A 24 4.08 -6.89 -11.87
C GLY A 24 4.91 -5.64 -11.57
N GLY A 25 5.21 -5.34 -10.31
CA GLY A 25 6.10 -4.23 -9.96
C GLY A 25 5.55 -3.31 -8.88
N GLY A 26 6.31 -2.24 -8.58
CA GLY A 26 5.90 -1.23 -7.63
C GLY A 26 4.68 -0.43 -8.11
N LEU A 27 3.86 0.00 -7.15
CA LEU A 27 2.74 0.90 -7.41
C LEU A 27 3.12 2.33 -7.07
N GLU A 28 2.64 3.27 -7.88
CA GLU A 28 2.61 4.69 -7.57
C GLU A 28 1.57 4.97 -6.49
N LYS A 29 0.32 4.57 -6.75
CA LYS A 29 -0.80 4.82 -5.83
C LYS A 29 -1.90 3.75 -5.91
N ILE A 30 -2.73 3.74 -4.88
CA ILE A 30 -3.93 2.92 -4.77
C ILE A 30 -5.11 3.82 -4.45
N GLU A 31 -6.24 3.62 -5.12
CA GLU A 31 -7.49 4.29 -4.81
C GLU A 31 -8.60 3.27 -4.58
N ASP A 32 -9.29 3.40 -3.45
CA ASP A 32 -10.44 2.56 -3.10
C ASP A 32 -11.75 3.31 -3.40
N LEU A 33 -12.55 2.77 -4.32
CA LEU A 33 -13.76 3.42 -4.83
C LEU A 33 -14.99 3.24 -3.93
N ASP A 34 -14.95 2.35 -2.94
CA ASP A 34 -16.11 2.11 -2.07
C ASP A 34 -16.22 3.12 -0.92
N THR A 35 -15.11 3.76 -0.55
CA THR A 35 -15.06 4.76 0.54
C THR A 35 -15.69 6.11 0.20
N THR A 36 -15.92 6.41 -1.08
CA THR A 36 -16.42 7.71 -1.55
C THR A 36 -17.95 7.76 -1.77
N SER A 37 -18.70 6.70 -1.43
CA SER A 37 -20.16 6.65 -1.61
C SER A 37 -20.93 6.40 -0.30
N SER A 38 -20.67 7.21 0.72
CA SER A 38 -21.59 7.40 1.85
C SER A 38 -22.47 8.64 1.63
N ALA A 39 -23.16 8.70 0.49
CA ALA A 39 -24.36 9.52 0.35
C ALA A 39 -25.57 8.64 0.71
N PRO A 40 -26.50 9.09 1.58
CA PRO A 40 -27.68 8.32 1.92
C PRO A 40 -28.52 8.15 0.64
N ARG A 41 -28.66 6.91 0.16
CA ARG A 41 -29.64 6.60 -0.89
C ARG A 41 -31.00 6.50 -0.24
N ASP A 42 -31.83 7.51 -0.49
CA ASP A 42 -33.24 7.53 -0.14
C ASP A 42 -33.93 6.25 -0.60
N ALA A 43 -34.49 5.53 0.37
CA ALA A 43 -35.27 4.33 0.16
C ALA A 43 -36.71 4.71 -0.17
N SER A 44 -37.00 5.06 -1.42
CA SER A 44 -38.37 5.02 -1.94
C SER A 44 -38.39 4.73 -3.44
N HIS A 45 -38.51 3.45 -3.80
CA HIS A 45 -39.45 2.98 -4.81
C HIS A 45 -39.44 1.46 -4.84
N ARG A 46 -40.55 0.87 -4.34
CA ARG A 46 -40.90 -0.52 -4.58
C ARG A 46 -41.33 -0.64 -6.04
N SER A 47 -40.65 -1.47 -6.82
CA SER A 47 -41.19 -2.05 -8.05
C SER A 47 -41.14 -3.58 -7.96
N SER A 48 -42.29 -4.17 -8.23
CA SER A 48 -42.58 -5.60 -8.26
C SER A 48 -42.19 -6.18 -9.61
N ASP A 49 -41.07 -6.89 -9.69
CA ASP A 49 -40.72 -7.73 -10.85
C ASP A 49 -40.13 -9.06 -10.33
N PRO A 50 -40.72 -10.24 -10.60
CA PRO A 50 -40.30 -11.53 -10.05
C PRO A 50 -39.20 -12.18 -10.89
N ARG A 51 -38.21 -11.39 -11.32
CA ARG A 51 -36.96 -11.94 -11.87
C ARG A 51 -35.97 -12.12 -10.72
N PRO A 52 -35.20 -13.21 -10.64
CA PRO A 52 -34.17 -13.33 -9.63
C PRO A 52 -33.21 -12.15 -9.82
N ALA A 53 -33.30 -11.17 -8.92
CA ALA A 53 -32.41 -10.04 -8.89
C ALA A 53 -31.00 -10.63 -8.91
N LYS A 54 -30.23 -10.33 -9.97
CA LYS A 54 -28.79 -10.61 -10.01
C LYS A 54 -28.27 -10.09 -8.68
N GLN A 55 -27.87 -10.99 -7.78
CA GLN A 55 -27.30 -10.60 -6.50
C GLN A 55 -26.11 -9.71 -6.84
N HIS A 56 -26.31 -8.40 -6.72
CA HIS A 56 -25.24 -7.44 -6.74
C HIS A 56 -24.47 -7.74 -5.46
N PHE A 57 -23.52 -8.67 -5.56
CA PHE A 57 -22.52 -8.86 -4.53
C PHE A 57 -21.84 -7.51 -4.40
N ASN A 58 -22.22 -6.85 -3.32
CA ASN A 58 -21.69 -5.61 -2.82
C ASN A 58 -20.17 -5.84 -2.68
N SER A 59 -19.39 -5.44 -3.68
CA SER A 59 -18.01 -5.84 -3.86
C SER A 59 -17.16 -4.62 -4.09
N GLN A 60 -16.06 -4.56 -3.36
CA GLN A 60 -15.14 -3.46 -3.35
C GLN A 60 -14.36 -3.42 -4.66
N THR A 61 -14.04 -2.20 -5.09
CA THR A 61 -13.26 -1.95 -6.29
C THR A 61 -12.04 -1.12 -5.94
N VAL A 62 -10.87 -1.61 -6.35
CA VAL A 62 -9.59 -0.93 -6.12
C VAL A 62 -8.95 -0.59 -7.46
N HIS A 63 -8.49 0.64 -7.59
CA HIS A 63 -7.64 1.08 -8.68
C HIS A 63 -6.17 1.04 -8.27
N LEU A 64 -5.36 0.39 -9.09
CA LEU A 64 -3.92 0.22 -8.91
C LEU A 64 -3.20 1.00 -10.00
N TYR A 65 -2.37 1.96 -9.60
CA TYR A 65 -1.55 2.75 -10.52
C TYR A 65 -0.13 2.21 -10.45
N PHE A 66 0.32 1.48 -11.47
CA PHE A 66 1.67 0.91 -11.54
C PHE A 66 2.70 1.96 -11.89
N LEU A 67 3.94 1.82 -11.40
CA LEU A 67 5.03 2.69 -11.82
C LEU A 67 5.36 2.54 -13.31
N THR A 68 5.14 1.35 -13.90
CA THR A 68 5.42 1.07 -15.31
C THR A 68 4.20 0.48 -16.03
N ALA A 69 4.08 0.79 -17.32
CA ALA A 69 3.02 0.24 -18.17
C ALA A 69 3.21 -1.27 -18.41
N GLU A 70 4.46 -1.72 -18.52
CA GLU A 70 4.82 -3.13 -18.60
C GLU A 70 4.36 -3.91 -17.37
N GLY A 71 4.55 -3.35 -16.18
CA GLY A 71 4.11 -3.97 -14.93
C GLY A 71 2.60 -4.15 -14.84
N ALA A 72 1.84 -3.12 -15.22
CA ALA A 72 0.38 -3.20 -15.31
C ALA A 72 -0.09 -4.26 -16.31
N SER A 73 0.57 -4.33 -17.47
CA SER A 73 0.24 -5.29 -18.54
C SER A 73 0.54 -6.71 -18.10
N SER A 74 1.70 -6.93 -17.47
CA SER A 74 2.12 -8.20 -16.91
C SER A 74 1.15 -8.67 -15.82
N PHE A 75 0.72 -7.76 -14.95
CA PHE A 75 -0.25 -8.07 -13.90
C PHE A 75 -1.60 -8.51 -14.47
N ILE A 76 -2.13 -7.81 -15.47
CA ILE A 76 -3.39 -8.20 -16.13
C ILE A 76 -3.26 -9.58 -16.78
N ALA A 77 -2.16 -9.84 -17.48
CA ALA A 77 -1.91 -11.13 -18.11
C ALA A 77 -1.84 -12.25 -17.06
N TYR A 78 -1.08 -12.03 -15.98
CA TYR A 78 -0.99 -12.94 -14.84
C TYR A 78 -2.35 -13.21 -14.20
N ALA A 79 -3.10 -12.15 -13.90
CA ALA A 79 -4.39 -12.23 -13.24
C ALA A 79 -5.44 -13.00 -14.07
N ASN A 80 -5.41 -12.85 -15.39
CA ASN A 80 -6.34 -13.53 -16.28
C ASN A 80 -5.94 -14.99 -16.57
N LYS A 81 -4.64 -15.31 -16.52
CA LYS A 81 -4.14 -16.68 -16.73
C LYS A 81 -4.26 -17.53 -15.47
N CYS A 82 -4.02 -16.95 -14.29
CA CYS A 82 -3.96 -17.71 -13.05
C CYS A 82 -5.31 -17.74 -12.32
N SER A 83 -5.86 -18.95 -12.12
CA SER A 83 -7.07 -19.17 -11.32
C SER A 83 -6.89 -18.95 -9.81
N ILE A 84 -5.67 -18.57 -9.39
CA ILE A 84 -5.24 -18.43 -7.99
C ILE A 84 -5.62 -17.11 -7.34
N LEU A 85 -6.13 -16.14 -8.11
CA LEU A 85 -6.68 -14.90 -7.57
C LEU A 85 -8.04 -15.15 -6.94
N LYS A 86 -8.07 -15.95 -5.87
CA LYS A 86 -9.28 -16.24 -5.09
C LYS A 86 -9.11 -15.68 -3.68
N LEU A 87 -10.04 -14.83 -3.30
CA LEU A 87 -10.14 -14.29 -1.95
C LEU A 87 -11.46 -14.75 -1.33
N HIS A 88 -11.38 -15.48 -0.22
CA HIS A 88 -12.55 -16.14 0.41
C HIS A 88 -13.34 -17.00 -0.59
N GLY A 89 -12.63 -17.73 -1.47
CA GLY A 89 -13.24 -18.57 -2.52
C GLY A 89 -13.81 -17.81 -3.72
N LYS A 90 -13.84 -16.47 -3.70
CA LYS A 90 -14.33 -15.64 -4.81
C LYS A 90 -13.17 -15.16 -5.69
N HIS A 91 -13.37 -15.21 -7.01
CA HIS A 91 -12.38 -14.72 -7.95
C HIS A 91 -12.28 -13.19 -7.92
N LEU A 92 -11.05 -12.69 -7.88
CA LEU A 92 -10.73 -11.30 -8.18
C LEU A 92 -10.54 -11.15 -9.68
N TYR A 93 -11.04 -10.05 -10.24
CA TYR A 93 -10.92 -9.75 -11.67
C TYR A 93 -10.09 -8.49 -11.85
N ALA A 94 -8.96 -8.61 -12.54
CA ALA A 94 -8.15 -7.48 -12.96
C ALA A 94 -8.46 -7.11 -14.41
N ARG A 95 -8.79 -5.85 -14.65
CA ARG A 95 -9.04 -5.31 -16.00
C ARG A 95 -8.41 -3.94 -16.10
N TRP A 96 -8.14 -3.49 -17.32
CA TRP A 96 -7.83 -2.07 -17.54
C TRP A 96 -8.96 -1.22 -16.96
N ALA A 97 -8.59 -0.16 -16.23
CA ALA A 97 -9.58 0.84 -15.84
C ALA A 97 -10.11 1.48 -17.14
N HIS A 98 -11.39 1.25 -17.46
CA HIS A 98 -12.03 1.83 -18.64
C HIS A 98 -12.52 3.23 -18.32
N ASP A 99 -11.99 4.22 -19.04
CA ASP A 99 -12.62 5.53 -19.20
C ASP A 99 -13.86 5.35 -20.09
N LYS A 100 -15.04 5.34 -19.48
CA LYS A 100 -16.25 5.54 -20.26
C LYS A 100 -16.27 7.01 -20.70
N ALA A 101 -16.10 7.22 -22.00
CA ALA A 101 -16.48 8.43 -22.75
C ALA A 101 -15.71 9.73 -22.44
N THR A 102 -14.48 9.84 -22.95
CA THR A 102 -14.06 11.07 -23.66
C THR A 102 -12.86 10.77 -24.55
N ALA A 103 -12.90 11.33 -25.76
CA ALA A 103 -11.82 11.30 -26.73
C ALA A 103 -10.49 11.79 -26.14
N ALA A 104 -9.38 11.23 -26.65
CA ALA A 104 -8.01 11.43 -26.19
C ALA A 104 -7.71 10.85 -24.80
N THR A 105 -7.49 9.52 -24.72
CA THR A 105 -6.80 8.87 -23.60
C THR A 105 -5.41 9.47 -23.45
N LYS A 106 -5.27 10.52 -22.64
CA LYS A 106 -3.97 10.88 -22.07
C LYS A 106 -3.56 9.67 -21.26
N GLU A 107 -2.47 9.02 -21.65
CA GLU A 107 -1.84 8.07 -20.75
C GLU A 107 -1.61 8.79 -19.42
N ILE A 108 -2.02 8.18 -18.31
CA ILE A 108 -1.73 8.75 -17.00
C ILE A 108 -0.22 8.67 -16.85
N GLU A 109 0.46 9.75 -17.16
CA GLU A 109 1.91 9.85 -17.04
C GLU A 109 2.31 9.78 -15.57
N LEU A 110 3.46 9.17 -15.31
CA LEU A 110 4.03 9.19 -13.98
C LEU A 110 4.57 10.60 -13.76
N ASP A 111 4.20 11.20 -12.63
CA ASP A 111 4.76 12.49 -12.22
C ASP A 111 6.29 12.44 -12.26
N LEU A 112 6.92 13.41 -12.93
CA LEU A 112 8.38 13.44 -13.13
C LEU A 112 9.14 13.43 -11.80
N GLN A 113 8.66 14.14 -10.79
CA GLN A 113 9.31 14.17 -9.48
C GLN A 113 9.25 12.79 -8.81
N VAL A 114 8.10 12.11 -8.94
CA VAL A 114 7.95 10.73 -8.44
C VAL A 114 8.89 9.80 -9.20
N ALA A 115 8.97 9.91 -10.52
CA ALA A 115 9.85 9.09 -11.34
C ALA A 115 11.34 9.26 -10.96
N GLU A 116 11.77 10.51 -10.73
CA GLU A 116 13.12 10.83 -10.28
C GLU A 116 13.42 10.27 -8.88
N GLU A 117 12.50 10.43 -7.93
CA GLU A 117 12.64 9.88 -6.58
C GLU A 117 12.72 8.34 -6.58
N VAL A 118 11.91 7.68 -7.41
CA VAL A 118 11.98 6.22 -7.59
C VAL A 118 13.34 5.81 -8.17
N LYS A 119 13.81 6.51 -9.20
CA LYS A 119 15.06 6.19 -9.90
C LYS A 119 16.29 6.44 -9.05
N ASN A 120 16.36 7.60 -8.39
CA ASN A 120 17.56 8.08 -7.71
C ASN A 120 17.64 7.58 -6.28
N ASN A 121 16.51 7.49 -5.57
CA ASN A 121 16.46 7.18 -4.15
C ASN A 121 15.79 5.83 -3.83
N GLY A 122 15.30 5.11 -4.85
CA GLY A 122 14.57 3.87 -4.65
C GLY A 122 13.23 4.09 -3.95
N ALA A 123 12.60 5.26 -4.15
CA ALA A 123 11.34 5.61 -3.51
C ALA A 123 10.26 4.55 -3.77
N SER A 124 9.44 4.34 -2.76
CA SER A 124 8.28 3.46 -2.83
C SER A 124 7.23 3.94 -1.83
N ARG A 125 6.04 3.33 -1.88
CA ARG A 125 4.98 3.57 -0.89
C ARG A 125 5.31 3.06 0.51
N VAL A 126 6.43 2.35 0.70
CA VAL A 126 6.78 1.68 1.96
C VAL A 126 7.99 2.36 2.59
N LEU A 127 7.81 2.81 3.83
CA LEU A 127 8.87 3.31 4.69
C LEU A 127 9.12 2.36 5.85
N ILE A 128 10.39 2.09 6.14
CA ILE A 128 10.79 1.44 7.39
C ILE A 128 11.41 2.50 8.29
N LEU A 129 10.79 2.72 9.44
CA LEU A 129 11.35 3.53 10.51
C LEU A 129 12.03 2.60 11.51
N SER A 130 13.28 2.91 11.86
CA SER A 130 14.09 2.09 12.76
C SER A 130 14.79 2.89 13.84
N HIS A 131 14.78 2.39 15.07
CA HIS A 131 15.45 2.96 16.22
C HIS A 131 16.29 1.90 16.95
N TYR A 132 17.51 2.28 17.35
CA TYR A 132 18.38 1.41 18.15
C TYR A 132 17.92 1.47 19.60
N MET A 133 17.61 0.30 20.16
CA MET A 133 17.26 0.21 21.58
C MET A 133 18.47 -0.17 22.42
N ALA A 134 18.61 0.47 23.58
CA ALA A 134 19.54 0.00 24.61
C ALA A 134 19.16 -1.43 25.02
N GLY A 135 20.15 -2.33 25.09
CA GLY A 135 19.92 -3.76 25.36
C GLY A 135 19.87 -4.66 24.10
N LYS A 136 19.57 -4.10 22.92
CA LYS A 136 19.80 -4.81 21.66
C LYS A 136 21.27 -4.67 21.28
N THR A 137 22.09 -5.64 21.69
CA THR A 137 23.51 -5.65 21.31
C THR A 137 23.64 -5.72 19.78
N PRO A 138 24.54 -4.93 19.16
CA PRO A 138 24.91 -5.13 17.77
C PRO A 138 25.46 -6.55 17.65
N ILE A 139 24.69 -7.44 17.04
CA ILE A 139 25.05 -8.84 16.86
C ILE A 139 26.40 -8.86 16.15
N SER A 140 27.45 -9.35 16.84
CA SER A 140 28.76 -9.60 16.21
C SER A 140 28.55 -10.52 15.01
N GLN A 141 29.37 -10.41 13.96
CA GLN A 141 29.15 -11.17 12.72
C GLN A 141 29.00 -12.68 12.92
N ALA A 142 29.51 -13.24 14.03
CA ALA A 142 29.42 -14.63 14.43
C ALA A 142 28.05 -15.06 15.05
N LEU A 143 27.20 -14.13 15.49
CA LEU A 143 25.92 -14.40 16.16
C LEU A 143 24.68 -14.16 15.28
N LYS A 144 24.85 -13.93 13.97
CA LYS A 144 23.78 -13.61 12.98
C LYS A 144 22.62 -14.61 12.89
N LEU A 145 22.70 -15.75 13.57
CA LEU A 145 21.71 -16.82 13.53
C LEU A 145 20.72 -16.81 14.70
N LYS A 146 20.85 -15.91 15.68
CA LYS A 146 19.90 -15.81 16.80
C LYS A 146 18.86 -14.71 16.56
N TYR A 147 17.59 -15.10 16.53
CA TYR A 147 16.49 -14.14 16.56
C TYR A 147 16.55 -13.30 17.85
N PRO A 148 16.30 -11.98 17.78
CA PRO A 148 16.28 -11.15 18.98
C PRO A 148 15.19 -11.61 19.94
N HIS A 149 15.45 -11.55 21.24
CA HIS A 149 14.46 -11.96 22.23
C HIS A 149 13.25 -11.00 22.19
N PRO A 150 11.99 -11.48 22.16
CA PRO A 150 10.82 -10.61 22.01
C PRO A 150 10.76 -9.46 23.02
N ILE A 151 11.16 -9.71 24.28
CA ILE A 151 11.19 -8.73 25.37
C ILE A 151 12.01 -7.47 25.00
N GLU A 152 13.09 -7.62 24.23
CA GLU A 152 13.94 -6.50 23.82
C GLU A 152 13.26 -5.54 22.83
N ASN A 153 12.10 -5.92 22.27
CA ASN A 153 11.28 -5.05 21.43
C ASN A 153 10.27 -4.22 22.23
N PHE A 154 10.03 -4.56 23.49
CA PHE A 154 9.08 -3.84 24.33
C PHE A 154 9.80 -2.67 25.01
N THR A 155 9.34 -1.46 24.73
CA THR A 155 9.89 -0.24 25.32
C THR A 155 8.74 0.60 25.86
N GLY A 156 8.82 0.99 27.12
CA GLY A 156 7.75 1.76 27.78
C GLY A 156 7.51 3.15 27.17
N GLY A 157 8.46 3.66 26.38
CA GLY A 157 8.41 5.00 25.78
C GLY A 157 7.96 5.06 24.32
N PHE A 158 7.76 3.93 23.63
CA PHE A 158 7.39 3.95 22.22
C PHE A 158 5.89 3.68 22.02
N ASN A 159 5.20 4.61 21.36
CA ASN A 159 3.80 4.48 20.99
C ASN A 159 3.64 4.46 19.46
N CYS A 160 3.43 3.26 18.90
CA CYS A 160 3.21 3.06 17.47
C CYS A 160 1.98 3.81 16.95
N ASN A 161 0.91 3.88 17.74
CA ASN A 161 -0.31 4.58 17.34
C ASN A 161 -0.06 6.08 17.22
N ALA A 162 0.71 6.68 18.13
CA ALA A 162 1.09 8.09 18.03
C ALA A 162 1.90 8.37 16.75
N MET A 163 2.87 7.50 16.42
CA MET A 163 3.63 7.62 15.17
C MET A 163 2.75 7.44 13.94
N LYS A 164 1.83 6.47 13.95
CA LYS A 164 0.86 6.29 12.87
C LYS A 164 0.01 7.56 12.68
N MET A 165 -0.48 8.16 13.76
CA MET A 165 -1.26 9.40 13.69
C MET A 165 -0.44 10.54 13.09
N ASP A 166 0.80 10.74 13.56
CA ASP A 166 1.68 11.78 13.00
C ASP A 166 2.00 11.53 11.52
N LEU A 167 2.18 10.29 11.09
CA LEU A 167 2.48 9.96 9.70
C LEU A 167 1.23 10.02 8.80
N SER A 168 0.05 9.80 9.36
CA SER A 168 -1.21 9.83 8.61
C SER A 168 -1.55 11.20 8.04
N GLN A 169 -0.98 12.28 8.59
CA GLN A 169 -1.16 13.64 8.05
C GLN A 169 -0.57 13.81 6.64
N PHE A 170 0.39 12.95 6.24
CA PHE A 170 1.00 12.99 4.91
C PHE A 170 0.21 12.17 3.87
N GLY A 171 -0.73 11.35 4.31
CA GLY A 171 -1.61 10.57 3.45
C GLY A 171 -2.06 9.26 4.09
N GLN A 172 -2.97 8.58 3.40
CA GLN A 172 -3.58 7.35 3.89
C GLN A 172 -2.54 6.24 4.05
N ILE A 173 -2.49 5.66 5.25
CA ILE A 173 -1.68 4.49 5.56
C ILE A 173 -2.55 3.25 5.33
N VAL A 174 -2.12 2.38 4.42
CA VAL A 174 -2.76 1.11 4.09
C VAL A 174 -2.47 0.07 5.17
N GLU A 175 -1.23 0.01 5.64
CA GLU A 175 -0.80 -1.01 6.59
C GLU A 175 0.35 -0.51 7.46
N VAL A 176 0.38 -0.98 8.71
CA VAL A 176 1.51 -0.79 9.64
C VAL A 176 1.92 -2.17 10.15
N LEU A 177 3.17 -2.55 9.91
CA LEU A 177 3.69 -3.88 10.28
C LEU A 177 4.93 -3.77 11.17
N PRO A 178 5.00 -4.53 12.28
CA PRO A 178 6.26 -4.68 13.00
C PRO A 178 7.26 -5.48 12.15
N MET A 179 8.53 -5.12 12.24
CA MET A 179 9.60 -5.82 11.53
C MET A 179 10.47 -6.62 12.50
N ILE A 180 10.73 -7.88 12.17
CA ILE A 180 11.72 -8.70 12.88
C ILE A 180 13.11 -8.18 12.50
N SER A 181 13.75 -7.44 13.41
CA SER A 181 15.08 -6.88 13.15
C SER A 181 15.90 -6.65 14.42
N PRO A 182 17.24 -6.50 14.30
CA PRO A 182 18.10 -6.10 15.41
C PRO A 182 17.84 -4.68 15.94
N LYS A 183 16.97 -3.90 15.28
CA LYS A 183 16.49 -2.58 15.73
C LYS A 183 14.99 -2.67 16.03
N LEU A 184 14.45 -1.73 16.79
CA LEU A 184 13.00 -1.56 16.81
C LEU A 184 12.61 -0.97 15.46
N SER A 185 11.93 -1.75 14.63
CA SER A 185 11.65 -1.39 13.24
C SER A 185 10.19 -1.62 12.91
N ILE A 186 9.59 -0.63 12.23
CA ILE A 186 8.18 -0.64 11.84
C ILE A 186 8.08 -0.20 10.40
N SER A 187 7.30 -0.94 9.64
CA SER A 187 6.98 -0.64 8.25
C SER A 187 5.65 0.11 8.19
N PHE A 188 5.65 1.22 7.47
CA PHE A 188 4.46 1.99 7.12
C PHE A 188 4.28 1.91 5.61
N GLN A 189 3.15 1.36 5.16
CA GLN A 189 2.77 1.32 3.76
C GLN A 189 1.70 2.38 3.49
N PHE A 190 2.01 3.37 2.66
CA PHE A 190 1.09 4.40 2.22
C PHE A 190 0.27 3.97 1.00
N ALA A 191 -0.88 4.59 0.81
CA ALA A 191 -1.68 4.40 -0.40
C ALA A 191 -1.01 5.03 -1.63
N ASP A 192 -0.30 6.16 -1.47
CA ASP A 192 0.40 6.90 -2.52
C ASP A 192 1.90 7.06 -2.16
N ILE A 193 2.78 6.90 -3.16
CA ILE A 193 4.22 7.07 -3.05
C ILE A 193 4.61 8.51 -2.68
N ARG A 194 3.82 9.50 -3.11
CA ARG A 194 4.01 10.90 -2.77
C ARG A 194 3.97 11.12 -1.27
N SER A 195 3.09 10.43 -0.55
CA SER A 195 3.01 10.50 0.92
C SER A 195 4.30 10.00 1.58
N ALA A 196 4.85 8.89 1.09
CA ALA A 196 6.12 8.37 1.58
C ALA A 196 7.30 9.33 1.28
N ILE A 197 7.31 9.95 0.09
CA ILE A 197 8.30 10.97 -0.28
C ILE A 197 8.20 12.19 0.63
N LEU A 198 6.99 12.71 0.89
CA LEU A 198 6.77 13.84 1.79
C LEU A 198 7.24 13.53 3.22
N VAL A 199 6.96 12.33 3.72
CA VAL A 199 7.47 11.87 5.02
C VAL A 199 8.99 11.86 5.01
N MET A 200 9.62 11.23 4.02
CA MET A 200 11.08 11.13 3.91
C MET A 200 11.74 12.52 3.90
N ASN A 201 11.23 13.43 3.07
CA ASN A 201 11.73 14.79 2.96
C ASN A 201 11.58 15.55 4.29
N THR A 202 10.44 15.39 4.96
CA THR A 202 10.21 16.01 6.27
C THR A 202 11.13 15.41 7.33
N PHE A 203 11.36 14.09 7.30
CA PHE A 203 12.25 13.39 8.23
C PHE A 203 13.71 13.82 8.08
N ASN A 204 14.14 14.11 6.85
CA ASN A 204 15.50 14.54 6.56
C ASN A 204 15.73 16.05 6.80
N LYS A 205 14.66 16.84 6.92
CA LYS A 205 14.74 18.27 7.22
C LYS A 205 15.09 18.48 8.71
N PRO A 206 16.25 19.08 9.05
CA PRO A 206 16.73 19.17 10.45
C PRO A 206 15.78 19.87 11.42
N ASN A 207 15.02 20.85 10.94
CA ASN A 207 14.16 21.70 11.78
C ASN A 207 12.66 21.31 11.68
N SER A 208 12.34 20.13 11.17
CA SER A 208 10.94 19.70 11.12
C SER A 208 10.47 19.17 12.48
N VAL A 209 9.19 19.39 12.79
CA VAL A 209 8.55 18.85 14.00
C VAL A 209 8.66 17.33 14.04
N LEU A 210 8.50 16.66 12.89
CA LEU A 210 8.61 15.21 12.78
C LEU A 210 10.03 14.72 13.12
N ARG A 211 11.07 15.41 12.60
CA ARG A 211 12.46 15.07 12.89
C ARG A 211 12.81 15.33 14.36
N ALA A 212 12.32 16.42 14.94
CA ALA A 212 12.52 16.70 16.36
C ALA A 212 11.90 15.62 17.26
N LYS A 213 10.64 15.23 16.99
CA LYS A 213 9.90 14.20 17.75
C LYS A 213 10.51 12.81 17.61
N TYR A 214 11.03 12.47 16.43
CA TYR A 214 11.61 11.15 16.11
C TYR A 214 13.12 11.22 15.82
N SER A 215 13.86 12.04 16.58
CA SER A 215 15.27 12.34 16.32
C SER A 215 16.18 11.11 16.33
N LEU A 216 15.88 10.12 17.18
CA LEU A 216 16.63 8.87 17.30
C LEU A 216 16.23 7.80 16.30
N TRP A 217 15.21 8.06 15.49
CA TRP A 217 14.74 7.15 14.45
C TRP A 217 15.43 7.47 13.13
N LYS A 218 15.50 6.46 12.26
CA LYS A 218 15.95 6.58 10.88
C LYS A 218 14.87 6.02 9.96
N ALA A 219 14.48 6.80 8.95
CA ALA A 219 13.59 6.35 7.90
C ALA A 219 14.41 5.83 6.70
N LYS A 220 13.88 4.83 5.99
CA LYS A 220 14.38 4.37 4.69
C LYS A 220 13.22 3.87 3.84
N TYR A 221 13.36 3.96 2.52
CA TYR A 221 12.46 3.26 1.63
C TYR A 221 12.66 1.75 1.73
N ALA A 222 11.58 1.01 1.50
CA ALA A 222 11.59 -0.45 1.39
C ALA A 222 10.89 -0.89 0.11
N ARG A 223 11.10 -2.14 -0.30
CA ARG A 223 10.43 -2.67 -1.49
C ARG A 223 8.93 -2.84 -1.22
N ASP A 224 8.10 -2.39 -2.15
CA ASP A 224 6.65 -2.59 -2.11
C ASP A 224 6.30 -4.09 -2.20
N VAL A 225 5.26 -4.54 -1.49
CA VAL A 225 4.79 -5.94 -1.49
C VAL A 225 4.40 -6.42 -2.89
N THR A 226 3.98 -5.49 -3.74
CA THR A 226 3.59 -5.73 -5.14
C THR A 226 4.77 -5.83 -6.10
N ASN A 227 5.96 -5.41 -5.66
CA ASN A 227 7.19 -5.40 -6.45
C ASN A 227 7.80 -6.81 -6.53
N LYS A 228 7.04 -7.70 -7.18
CA LYS A 228 7.33 -9.09 -7.48
C LYS A 228 7.05 -9.31 -8.96
N PRO A 229 7.87 -10.10 -9.67
CA PRO A 229 7.59 -10.45 -11.05
C PRO A 229 6.30 -11.29 -11.16
N CYS A 230 5.69 -11.22 -12.33
CA CYS A 230 4.68 -12.17 -12.79
C CYS A 230 5.40 -13.35 -13.43
N TYR A 231 5.14 -14.57 -12.95
CA TYR A 231 5.64 -15.82 -13.53
C TYR A 231 4.54 -16.52 -14.33
#